data_AF-A0A0R2V4B8-F1
#
_entry.id   AF-A0A0R2V4B8-F1
#
_cell.length_a   1.000
_cell.length_b   1.000
_cell.length_c   1.000
_cell.angle_alpha   90.00
_cell.angle_beta   90.00
_cell.angle_gamma   90.00
#
_symmetry.space_group_name_H-M   'P 1'
#
loop_
_entity.id
_entity.type
_entity.pdbx_description
1 polymer ?
#
loop_
_entity_poly.entity_id
_entity_poly.type
_entity_poly.pdbx_seq_one_letter_code
_entity_poly.pdbx_strand_id
1 'polypeptide(L)'
;MRPASDRGFFFKDFEPKSVSPFDKLFDIFKELIVYVSGDFDEAITWLRELDKEYELTDENYTIDDFINDLRERGYIRPEVDGDGVPGMGITAKTERLIRQTALDQIFGNLNKSGSGNHKTKSSGEGDELTGETRPYRFGDGLEKISLTESIKNAQVNHGIGDFELTEEDLVVEDSQFNSQMSTVLMIDISHSMILYGEDRITPAKKVAMALAELITTRYPKDSIDIIVFGNDAWRISIKEIPYLKVGPFHTNTVAGLQLAMDILRRKRNSNKQIFMITDGKPSCIKERDGTYYMNSNGLDPYVTERCYIQAAQARKLHIPITTFMIARDPYLQQFVDTFTEANQGKAFYTGLKGLGEMIFRDYETNRKKRLK
;
A
#
# COMPACT_ATOMS: atom_id res chain seq x y z
N MET A 1 -24.15 19.64 -58.88
CA MET A 1 -24.46 19.33 -57.47
C MET A 1 -23.55 18.20 -57.02
N ARG A 2 -22.71 18.40 -56.00
CA ARG A 2 -21.90 17.33 -55.40
C ARG A 2 -22.79 16.53 -54.44
N PRO A 3 -22.68 15.19 -54.36
CA PRO A 3 -23.42 14.41 -53.37
C PRO A 3 -22.87 14.71 -51.97
N ALA A 4 -23.78 14.91 -51.02
CA ALA A 4 -23.45 15.16 -49.62
C ALA A 4 -22.75 13.94 -49.02
N SER A 5 -21.72 14.18 -48.21
CA SER A 5 -20.99 13.14 -47.50
C SER A 5 -21.82 12.60 -46.34
N ASP A 6 -22.22 11.33 -46.42
CA ASP A 6 -22.75 10.57 -45.28
C ASP A 6 -21.62 10.31 -44.28
N ARG A 7 -21.37 11.28 -43.40
CA ARG A 7 -20.63 11.05 -42.15
C ARG A 7 -21.53 11.43 -40.99
N GLY A 8 -22.45 10.53 -40.66
CA GLY A 8 -23.23 10.56 -39.43
C GLY A 8 -22.62 9.65 -38.37
N PHE A 9 -22.81 9.99 -37.10
CA PHE A 9 -22.50 9.09 -35.98
C PHE A 9 -23.55 7.98 -35.92
N PHE A 10 -23.12 6.73 -35.98
CA PHE A 10 -23.97 5.58 -35.70
C PHE A 10 -23.94 5.30 -34.20
N PHE A 11 -25.05 5.57 -33.52
CA PHE A 11 -25.28 5.10 -32.17
C PHE A 11 -25.90 3.71 -32.27
N LYS A 12 -25.18 2.69 -31.79
CA LYS A 12 -25.73 1.34 -31.58
C LYS A 12 -26.03 1.20 -30.09
N ASP A 13 -27.12 0.52 -29.76
CA ASP A 13 -27.39 0.12 -28.38
C ASP A 13 -26.21 -0.68 -27.83
N PHE A 14 -25.88 -0.43 -26.57
CA PHE A 14 -24.80 -1.12 -25.89
C PHE A 14 -25.15 -2.60 -25.74
N GLU A 15 -24.51 -3.45 -26.55
CA GLU A 15 -24.52 -4.90 -26.34
C GLU A 15 -23.49 -5.21 -25.24
N PRO A 16 -23.91 -5.61 -24.03
CA PRO A 16 -22.97 -6.07 -23.03
C PRO A 16 -22.20 -7.26 -23.60
N LYS A 17 -20.88 -7.27 -23.41
CA LYS A 17 -20.07 -8.46 -23.74
C LYS A 17 -20.69 -9.66 -23.02
N SER A 18 -20.94 -10.75 -23.74
CA SER A 18 -21.40 -12.00 -23.14
C SER A 18 -20.30 -12.52 -22.18
N VAL A 19 -20.47 -12.25 -20.89
CA VAL A 19 -19.61 -12.80 -19.83
C VAL A 19 -20.04 -14.24 -19.60
N SER A 20 -19.08 -15.17 -19.48
CA SER A 20 -19.43 -16.56 -19.18
C SER A 20 -20.11 -16.67 -17.81
N PRO A 21 -21.02 -17.64 -17.58
CA PRO A 21 -21.62 -17.87 -16.27
C PRO A 21 -20.57 -18.03 -15.16
N PHE A 22 -19.47 -18.74 -15.45
CA PHE A 22 -18.32 -18.85 -14.56
C PHE A 22 -17.74 -17.48 -14.20
N ASP A 23 -17.42 -16.64 -15.18
CA ASP A 23 -16.76 -15.35 -14.92
C ASP A 23 -17.65 -14.40 -14.11
N LYS A 24 -18.97 -14.42 -14.36
CA LYS A 24 -19.96 -13.65 -13.59
C LYS A 24 -19.94 -14.05 -12.11
N LEU A 25 -20.05 -15.35 -11.82
CA LEU A 25 -19.99 -15.84 -10.44
C LEU A 25 -18.60 -15.65 -9.82
N PHE A 26 -17.54 -15.79 -10.61
CA PHE A 26 -16.17 -15.63 -10.14
C PHE A 26 -15.87 -14.20 -9.70
N ASP A 27 -16.40 -13.20 -10.41
CA ASP A 27 -16.28 -11.80 -10.01
C ASP A 27 -16.99 -11.51 -8.68
N ILE A 28 -18.19 -12.08 -8.48
CA ILE A 28 -18.92 -11.96 -7.20
C ILE A 28 -18.19 -12.73 -6.09
N PHE A 29 -17.72 -13.94 -6.37
CA PHE A 29 -16.98 -14.77 -5.42
C PHE A 29 -15.72 -14.05 -4.90
N LYS A 30 -14.97 -13.36 -5.77
CA LYS A 30 -13.80 -12.56 -5.36
C LYS A 30 -14.15 -11.41 -4.41
N GLU A 31 -15.36 -10.87 -4.50
CA GLU A 31 -15.86 -9.85 -3.57
C GLU A 31 -16.25 -10.48 -2.23
N LEU A 32 -17.04 -11.55 -2.28
CA LEU A 32 -17.52 -12.26 -1.09
C LEU A 32 -16.38 -12.84 -0.26
N ILE A 33 -15.38 -13.46 -0.90
CA ILE A 33 -14.26 -14.07 -0.19
C ILE A 33 -13.43 -13.05 0.59
N VAL A 34 -13.34 -11.80 0.12
CA VAL A 34 -12.69 -10.73 0.87
C VAL A 34 -13.58 -10.29 2.03
N TYR A 35 -14.89 -10.18 1.80
CA TYR A 35 -15.87 -9.80 2.81
C TYR A 35 -15.84 -10.75 4.02
N VAL A 36 -15.96 -12.07 3.78
CA VAL A 36 -15.94 -13.11 4.82
C VAL A 36 -14.53 -13.47 5.32
N SER A 37 -13.53 -12.69 4.92
CA SER A 37 -12.14 -12.84 5.38
C SER A 37 -11.52 -14.21 5.06
N GLY A 38 -11.72 -14.68 3.83
CA GLY A 38 -11.12 -15.88 3.29
C GLY A 38 -11.83 -17.19 3.62
N ASP A 39 -12.94 -17.15 4.36
CA ASP A 39 -13.79 -18.30 4.63
C ASP A 39 -14.55 -18.73 3.37
N PHE A 40 -14.14 -19.85 2.76
CA PHE A 40 -14.73 -20.29 1.50
C PHE A 40 -16.18 -20.74 1.67
N ASP A 41 -16.47 -21.49 2.72
CA ASP A 41 -17.79 -22.09 2.94
C ASP A 41 -18.82 -20.99 3.27
N GLU A 42 -18.42 -19.98 4.04
CA GLU A 42 -19.22 -18.78 4.26
C GLU A 42 -19.45 -18.00 2.94
N ALA A 43 -18.40 -17.83 2.12
CA ALA A 43 -18.53 -17.15 0.82
C ALA A 43 -19.51 -17.85 -0.12
N ILE A 44 -19.48 -19.19 -0.18
CA ILE A 44 -20.43 -19.98 -0.98
C ILE A 44 -21.85 -19.88 -0.42
N THR A 45 -22.01 -19.85 0.89
CA THR A 45 -23.31 -19.65 1.54
C THR A 45 -23.93 -18.32 1.10
N TRP A 46 -23.16 -17.23 1.19
CA TRP A 46 -23.59 -15.92 0.69
C TRP A 46 -23.88 -15.92 -0.81
N LEU A 47 -23.06 -16.61 -1.61
CA LEU A 47 -23.26 -16.69 -3.05
C LEU A 47 -24.58 -17.39 -3.40
N ARG A 48 -24.96 -18.45 -2.66
CA ARG A 48 -26.25 -19.12 -2.83
C ARG A 48 -27.43 -18.25 -2.41
N GLU A 49 -27.30 -17.46 -1.35
CA GLU A 49 -28.34 -16.50 -0.98
C GLU A 49 -28.53 -15.42 -2.05
N LEU A 50 -27.44 -14.89 -2.61
CA LEU A 50 -27.52 -13.96 -3.74
C LEU A 50 -28.11 -14.61 -4.99
N ASP A 51 -27.80 -15.86 -5.25
CA ASP A 51 -28.36 -16.59 -6.39
C ASP A 51 -29.89 -16.75 -6.29
N LYS A 52 -30.42 -16.99 -5.08
CA LYS A 52 -31.88 -17.03 -4.85
C LYS A 52 -32.57 -15.70 -5.12
N GLU A 53 -31.92 -14.59 -4.81
CA GLU A 53 -32.50 -13.24 -4.95
C GLU A 53 -32.33 -12.67 -6.36
N TYR A 54 -31.18 -12.92 -6.99
CA TYR A 54 -30.78 -12.28 -8.25
C TYR A 54 -30.73 -13.23 -9.44
N GLU A 55 -31.11 -14.51 -9.26
CA GLU A 55 -31.11 -15.55 -10.30
C GLU A 55 -29.79 -15.52 -11.08
N LEU A 56 -28.68 -15.73 -10.36
CA LEU A 56 -27.34 -15.57 -10.93
C LEU A 56 -26.99 -16.73 -11.88
N THR A 57 -27.55 -17.91 -11.60
CA THR A 57 -27.43 -19.19 -12.31
C THR A 57 -28.65 -19.52 -13.17
N ASP A 58 -28.53 -20.57 -13.99
CA ASP A 58 -29.63 -21.13 -14.78
C ASP A 58 -29.60 -22.68 -14.77
N GLU A 59 -30.54 -23.32 -15.46
CA GLU A 59 -30.65 -24.79 -15.54
C GLU A 59 -29.39 -25.48 -16.10
N ASN A 60 -28.54 -24.76 -16.85
CA ASN A 60 -27.34 -25.29 -17.47
C ASN A 60 -26.08 -25.06 -16.64
N TYR A 61 -26.12 -24.18 -15.62
CA TYR A 61 -24.95 -23.83 -14.84
C TYR A 61 -25.29 -23.38 -13.43
N THR A 62 -25.11 -24.28 -12.46
CA THR A 62 -25.45 -24.08 -11.04
C THR A 62 -24.24 -23.62 -10.19
N ILE A 63 -24.50 -23.26 -8.92
CA ILE A 63 -23.42 -22.98 -7.95
C ILE A 63 -22.52 -24.21 -7.73
N ASP A 64 -23.06 -25.42 -7.82
CA ASP A 64 -22.27 -26.65 -7.67
C ASP A 64 -21.34 -26.89 -8.86
N ASP A 65 -21.80 -26.55 -10.07
CA ASP A 65 -20.95 -26.54 -11.27
C ASP A 65 -19.83 -25.51 -11.13
N PHE A 66 -20.12 -24.33 -10.60
CA PHE A 66 -19.12 -23.32 -10.28
C PHE A 66 -18.07 -23.79 -9.28
N ILE A 67 -18.46 -24.49 -8.20
CA ILE A 67 -17.53 -25.05 -7.21
C ILE A 67 -16.64 -26.12 -7.85
N ASN A 68 -17.20 -26.96 -8.73
CA ASN A 68 -16.42 -27.95 -9.47
C ASN A 68 -15.42 -27.28 -10.41
N ASP A 69 -15.84 -26.26 -11.16
CA ASP A 69 -14.96 -25.46 -12.01
C ASP A 69 -13.85 -24.78 -11.19
N LEU A 70 -14.16 -24.23 -10.00
CA LEU A 70 -13.15 -23.67 -9.10
C LEU A 70 -12.10 -24.71 -8.71
N ARG A 71 -12.52 -25.95 -8.44
CA ARG A 71 -11.64 -27.06 -8.09
C ARG A 71 -10.78 -27.49 -9.29
N GLU A 72 -11.38 -27.73 -10.44
CA GLU A 72 -10.69 -28.17 -11.66
C GLU A 72 -9.67 -27.14 -12.15
N ARG A 73 -10.02 -25.85 -12.05
CA ARG A 73 -9.13 -24.75 -12.42
C ARG A 73 -8.09 -24.42 -11.33
N GLY A 74 -8.09 -25.14 -10.21
CA GLY A 74 -7.12 -25.01 -9.12
C GLY A 74 -7.23 -23.71 -8.34
N TYR A 75 -8.42 -23.16 -8.18
CA TYR A 75 -8.70 -21.97 -7.37
C TYR A 75 -8.94 -22.32 -5.90
N ILE A 76 -9.44 -23.52 -5.61
CA ILE A 76 -9.70 -24.03 -4.25
C ILE A 76 -8.93 -25.31 -4.00
N ARG A 77 -8.69 -25.62 -2.73
CA ARG A 77 -8.04 -26.83 -2.24
C ARG A 77 -8.77 -27.36 -1.02
N PRO A 78 -8.77 -28.68 -0.76
CA PRO A 78 -9.20 -29.20 0.52
C PRO A 78 -8.36 -28.59 1.64
N GLU A 79 -9.03 -28.17 2.71
CA GLU A 79 -8.40 -27.68 3.93
C GLU A 79 -8.98 -28.44 5.12
N VAL A 80 -8.19 -28.65 6.16
CA VAL A 80 -8.68 -29.26 7.39
C VAL A 80 -8.69 -28.15 8.41
N ASP A 81 -9.89 -27.74 8.83
CA ASP A 81 -10.03 -26.71 9.85
C ASP A 81 -9.48 -27.22 11.19
N GLY A 82 -9.16 -26.28 12.10
CA GLY A 82 -8.61 -26.58 13.42
C GLY A 82 -9.45 -27.55 14.27
N ASP A 83 -10.73 -27.70 13.93
CA ASP A 83 -11.69 -28.61 14.59
C ASP A 83 -11.77 -30.00 13.93
N GLY A 84 -10.95 -30.29 12.91
CA GLY A 84 -10.92 -31.57 12.21
C GLY A 84 -12.07 -31.77 11.21
N VAL A 85 -12.84 -30.72 10.92
CA VAL A 85 -13.88 -30.73 9.88
C VAL A 85 -13.19 -30.57 8.51
N PRO A 86 -13.50 -31.44 7.52
CA PRO A 86 -13.03 -31.26 6.16
C PRO A 86 -13.72 -30.02 5.56
N GLY A 87 -12.93 -28.97 5.32
CA GLY A 87 -13.37 -27.74 4.69
C GLY A 87 -12.73 -27.55 3.32
N MET A 88 -13.07 -26.44 2.67
CA MET A 88 -12.39 -25.97 1.47
C MET A 88 -11.70 -24.64 1.75
N GLY A 89 -10.50 -24.48 1.21
CA GLY A 89 -9.71 -23.27 1.31
C GLY A 89 -9.38 -22.69 -0.06
N ILE A 90 -9.12 -21.38 -0.11
CA ILE A 90 -8.61 -20.76 -1.33
C ILE A 90 -7.12 -21.05 -1.53
N THR A 91 -6.73 -21.16 -2.80
CA THR A 91 -5.32 -21.35 -3.16
C THR A 91 -4.57 -20.02 -3.26
N ALA A 92 -3.23 -20.08 -3.25
CA ALA A 92 -2.38 -18.93 -3.52
C ALA A 92 -2.65 -18.28 -4.90
N LYS A 93 -3.18 -19.06 -5.86
CA LYS A 93 -3.62 -18.56 -7.17
C LYS A 93 -4.80 -17.59 -7.00
N THR A 94 -5.79 -17.98 -6.21
CA THR A 94 -6.96 -17.16 -5.89
C THR A 94 -6.57 -15.94 -5.07
N GLU A 95 -5.72 -16.08 -4.05
CA GLU A 95 -5.20 -14.94 -3.28
C GLU A 95 -4.55 -13.88 -4.18
N ARG A 96 -3.75 -14.31 -5.17
CA ARG A 96 -3.13 -13.39 -6.13
C ARG A 96 -4.17 -12.68 -6.99
N LEU A 97 -5.18 -13.39 -7.47
CA LEU A 97 -6.24 -12.80 -8.29
C LEU A 97 -7.09 -11.79 -7.53
N ILE A 98 -7.37 -12.05 -6.25
CA ILE A 98 -8.08 -11.11 -5.39
C ILE A 98 -7.28 -9.81 -5.24
N ARG A 99 -5.96 -9.90 -5.00
CA ARG A 99 -5.09 -8.70 -4.92
C ARG A 99 -5.03 -7.93 -6.24
N GLN A 100 -4.93 -8.63 -7.36
CA GLN A 100 -4.97 -8.01 -8.69
C GLN A 100 -6.31 -7.33 -8.97
N THR A 101 -7.42 -7.97 -8.58
CA THR A 101 -8.75 -7.39 -8.71
C THR A 101 -8.87 -6.12 -7.86
N ALA A 102 -8.36 -6.13 -6.62
CA ALA A 102 -8.31 -4.93 -5.77
C ALA A 102 -7.46 -3.81 -6.39
N LEU A 103 -6.30 -4.15 -6.97
CA LEU A 103 -5.45 -3.22 -7.72
C LEU A 103 -6.22 -2.60 -8.89
N ASP A 104 -6.92 -3.39 -9.69
CA ASP A 104 -7.67 -2.91 -10.85
C ASP A 104 -8.90 -2.08 -10.45
N GLN A 105 -9.58 -2.43 -9.35
CA GLN A 105 -10.70 -1.64 -8.84
C GLN A 105 -10.25 -0.25 -8.36
N ILE A 106 -9.12 -0.19 -7.63
CA ILE A 106 -8.65 1.06 -7.04
C ILE A 106 -7.85 1.89 -8.06
N PHE A 107 -6.98 1.26 -8.85
CA PHE A 107 -6.04 1.92 -9.74
C PHE A 107 -6.30 1.70 -11.24
N GLY A 108 -7.26 0.87 -11.65
CA GLY A 108 -7.47 0.52 -13.07
C GLY A 108 -7.87 1.71 -13.95
N ASN A 109 -8.53 2.72 -13.38
CA ASN A 109 -8.90 3.93 -14.12
C ASN A 109 -7.71 4.87 -14.43
N LEU A 110 -6.59 4.75 -13.70
CA LEU A 110 -5.38 5.56 -13.95
C LEU A 110 -4.75 5.27 -15.31
N ASN A 111 -4.90 4.04 -15.82
CA ASN A 111 -4.33 3.66 -17.12
C ASN A 111 -5.05 4.37 -18.29
N LYS A 112 -6.24 4.95 -18.09
CA LYS A 112 -7.00 5.68 -19.13
C LYS A 112 -6.66 7.17 -19.21
N SER A 113 -6.06 7.76 -18.18
CA SER A 113 -5.84 9.21 -18.06
C SER A 113 -4.40 9.68 -18.28
N GLY A 114 -3.46 8.78 -18.55
CA GLY A 114 -2.18 9.14 -19.17
C GLY A 114 -1.01 9.33 -18.21
N SER A 115 0.01 8.51 -18.41
CA SER A 115 1.43 8.84 -18.38
C SER A 115 2.17 7.51 -18.49
N GLY A 116 2.85 7.29 -19.62
CA GLY A 116 3.72 6.15 -19.80
C GLY A 116 4.76 6.06 -18.69
N ASN A 117 5.35 4.87 -18.55
CA ASN A 117 6.40 4.56 -17.60
C ASN A 117 7.63 5.45 -17.87
N HIS A 118 7.63 6.68 -17.34
CA HIS A 118 8.71 7.62 -17.59
C HIS A 118 9.94 7.17 -16.80
N LYS A 119 10.89 6.55 -17.51
CA LYS A 119 12.29 6.54 -17.09
C LYS A 119 12.73 8.00 -16.94
N THR A 120 12.95 8.44 -15.71
CA THR A 120 13.60 9.71 -15.43
C THR A 120 15.01 9.67 -16.03
N LYS A 121 15.30 10.62 -16.93
CA LYS A 121 16.61 10.82 -17.59
C LYS A 121 17.58 11.67 -16.74
N SER A 122 17.32 11.87 -15.46
CA SER A 122 18.14 12.71 -14.60
C SER A 122 19.00 11.82 -13.70
N SER A 123 20.29 11.73 -14.05
CA SER A 123 21.35 11.59 -13.06
C SER A 123 21.58 13.01 -12.51
N GLY A 124 21.45 13.20 -11.21
CA GLY A 124 21.62 14.48 -10.54
C GLY A 124 22.22 14.29 -9.16
N GLU A 125 22.55 15.40 -8.49
CA GLU A 125 23.15 15.49 -7.16
C GLU A 125 22.38 14.71 -6.09
N GLY A 126 22.90 13.54 -5.70
CA GLY A 126 22.37 12.73 -4.60
C GLY A 126 23.27 12.78 -3.37
N ASP A 127 22.66 12.65 -2.19
CA ASP A 127 23.28 12.79 -0.86
C ASP A 127 23.84 11.47 -0.28
N GLU A 128 23.71 10.34 -1.02
CA GLU A 128 24.22 9.02 -0.63
C GLU A 128 25.35 8.58 -1.58
N LEU A 129 26.57 8.47 -1.03
CA LEU A 129 27.76 7.98 -1.71
C LEU A 129 27.61 6.47 -1.97
N THR A 130 27.66 6.05 -3.24
CA THR A 130 27.52 4.63 -3.60
C THR A 130 28.81 3.84 -3.45
N GLY A 131 29.94 4.53 -3.26
CA GLY A 131 31.28 3.95 -3.30
C GLY A 131 31.77 3.63 -4.72
N GLU A 132 30.95 3.84 -5.75
CA GLU A 132 31.41 3.82 -7.14
C GLU A 132 32.08 5.16 -7.46
N THR A 133 33.20 5.11 -8.16
CA THR A 133 33.96 6.30 -8.55
C THR A 133 34.06 6.41 -10.06
N ARG A 134 34.13 7.65 -10.55
CA ARG A 134 34.34 7.93 -11.98
C ARG A 134 35.29 9.11 -12.19
N PRO A 135 35.91 9.24 -13.38
CA PRO A 135 36.69 10.42 -13.72
C PRO A 135 35.85 11.70 -13.65
N TYR A 136 36.47 12.78 -13.18
CA TYR A 136 35.91 14.13 -13.18
C TYR A 136 35.52 14.57 -14.59
N ARG A 137 34.44 15.35 -14.68
CA ARG A 137 34.03 16.05 -15.91
C ARG A 137 33.75 17.49 -15.59
N PHE A 138 34.11 18.37 -16.52
CA PHE A 138 33.81 19.80 -16.41
C PHE A 138 32.34 20.06 -16.08
N GLY A 139 32.10 20.72 -14.95
CA GLY A 139 30.77 21.00 -14.40
C GLY A 139 30.37 20.15 -13.18
N ASP A 140 31.17 19.14 -12.81
CA ASP A 140 30.98 18.42 -11.55
C ASP A 140 31.33 19.33 -10.35
N GLY A 141 30.50 19.28 -9.31
CA GLY A 141 30.69 20.03 -8.07
C GLY A 141 31.94 19.60 -7.29
N LEU A 142 32.66 20.57 -6.73
CA LEU A 142 33.94 20.35 -6.05
C LEU A 142 33.79 19.48 -4.79
N GLU A 143 32.64 19.57 -4.14
CA GLU A 143 32.27 18.82 -2.95
C GLU A 143 32.18 17.30 -3.17
N LYS A 144 32.10 16.84 -4.43
CA LYS A 144 32.03 15.41 -4.77
C LYS A 144 33.38 14.79 -5.12
N ILE A 145 34.44 15.58 -5.14
CA ILE A 145 35.78 15.11 -5.46
C ILE A 145 36.28 14.25 -4.30
N SER A 146 36.56 12.97 -4.59
CA SER A 146 37.21 12.08 -3.64
C SER A 146 38.70 12.43 -3.60
N LEU A 147 39.10 13.27 -2.65
CA LEU A 147 40.50 13.68 -2.50
C LEU A 147 41.44 12.48 -2.36
N THR A 148 41.02 11.46 -1.62
CA THR A 148 41.83 10.26 -1.37
C THR A 148 42.11 9.48 -2.66
N GLU A 149 41.08 9.19 -3.46
CA GLU A 149 41.28 8.49 -4.74
C GLU A 149 41.96 9.38 -5.79
N SER A 150 41.71 10.70 -5.77
CA SER A 150 42.37 11.64 -6.68
C SER A 150 43.88 11.73 -6.40
N ILE A 151 44.30 11.80 -5.14
CA ILE A 151 45.72 11.79 -4.74
C ILE A 151 46.37 10.45 -5.11
N LYS A 152 45.65 9.34 -4.92
CA LYS A 152 46.13 8.01 -5.30
C LYS A 152 46.35 7.89 -6.81
N ASN A 153 45.42 8.39 -7.63
CA ASN A 153 45.59 8.45 -9.08
C ASN A 153 46.78 9.33 -9.49
N ALA A 154 46.92 10.51 -8.88
CA ALA A 154 48.03 11.42 -9.14
C ALA A 154 49.40 10.76 -8.87
N GLN A 155 49.51 10.02 -7.76
CA GLN A 155 50.74 9.27 -7.44
C GLN A 155 51.02 8.14 -8.43
N VAL A 156 49.98 7.49 -8.97
CA VAL A 156 50.13 6.45 -9.99
C VAL A 156 50.59 7.04 -11.32
N ASN A 157 50.07 8.21 -11.69
CA ASN A 157 50.34 8.83 -12.99
C ASN A 157 51.64 9.64 -13.03
N HIS A 158 51.97 10.36 -11.95
CA HIS A 158 53.10 11.31 -11.91
C HIS A 158 54.25 10.86 -10.98
N GLY A 159 54.04 9.80 -10.20
CA GLY A 159 55.06 9.25 -9.29
C GLY A 159 55.09 9.90 -7.90
N ILE A 160 56.10 9.52 -7.09
CA ILE A 160 56.19 9.87 -5.66
C ILE A 160 57.10 11.08 -5.39
N GLY A 161 57.90 11.50 -6.38
CA GLY A 161 58.94 12.52 -6.22
C GLY A 161 58.38 13.93 -6.07
N ASP A 162 57.82 14.46 -7.16
CA ASP A 162 57.18 15.77 -7.19
C ASP A 162 55.66 15.58 -7.27
N PHE A 163 54.91 16.15 -6.34
CA PHE A 163 53.46 16.03 -6.32
C PHE A 163 52.86 16.93 -7.41
N GLU A 164 52.38 16.32 -8.48
CA GLU A 164 51.62 16.95 -9.55
C GLU A 164 50.19 16.37 -9.56
N LEU A 165 49.17 17.23 -9.53
CA LEU A 165 47.76 16.85 -9.59
C LEU A 165 47.12 17.56 -10.78
N THR A 166 46.65 16.79 -11.75
CA THR A 166 45.99 17.30 -12.96
C THR A 166 44.49 16.99 -12.94
N GLU A 167 43.73 17.60 -13.84
CA GLU A 167 42.28 17.33 -13.97
C GLU A 167 41.99 15.86 -14.31
N GLU A 168 42.91 15.19 -15.02
CA GLU A 168 42.78 13.76 -15.38
C GLU A 168 42.91 12.83 -14.16
N ASP A 169 43.52 13.32 -13.07
CA ASP A 169 43.68 12.58 -11.82
C ASP A 169 42.46 12.72 -10.91
N LEU A 170 41.59 13.70 -11.17
CA LEU A 170 40.43 13.96 -10.32
C LEU A 170 39.38 12.87 -10.46
N VAL A 171 39.00 12.32 -9.31
CA VAL A 171 38.00 11.28 -9.18
C VAL A 171 36.80 11.83 -8.41
N VAL A 172 35.61 11.61 -8.96
CA VAL A 172 34.34 12.02 -8.36
C VAL A 172 33.61 10.77 -7.88
N GLU A 173 33.07 10.82 -6.66
CA GLU A 173 32.20 9.76 -6.16
C GLU A 173 30.85 9.83 -6.88
N ASP A 174 30.43 8.73 -7.48
CA ASP A 174 29.16 8.65 -8.20
C ASP A 174 28.03 8.49 -7.18
N SER A 175 27.16 9.49 -7.09
CA SER A 175 25.96 9.44 -6.29
C SER A 175 24.82 8.90 -7.15
N GLN A 176 24.45 7.63 -7.02
CA GLN A 176 23.17 7.16 -7.58
C GLN A 176 22.05 7.57 -6.63
N PHE A 177 21.00 8.20 -7.16
CA PHE A 177 19.77 8.36 -6.41
C PHE A 177 19.17 7.00 -6.10
N ASN A 178 19.22 6.60 -4.83
CA ASN A 178 18.37 5.55 -4.32
C ASN A 178 16.92 6.06 -4.25
N SER A 179 16.24 5.99 -5.39
CA SER A 179 14.78 6.16 -5.49
C SER A 179 13.99 5.02 -4.81
N GLN A 180 14.66 4.19 -4.02
CA GLN A 180 14.10 3.04 -3.33
C GLN A 180 13.30 3.49 -2.12
N MET A 181 11.99 3.25 -2.13
CA MET A 181 11.10 3.63 -1.04
C MET A 181 10.91 2.49 -0.04
N SER A 182 11.02 2.79 1.26
CA SER A 182 10.59 1.89 2.35
C SER A 182 9.26 2.33 2.91
N THR A 183 8.25 1.48 2.77
CA THR A 183 6.88 1.77 3.15
C THR A 183 6.44 0.83 4.26
N VAL A 184 5.88 1.37 5.35
CA VAL A 184 5.08 0.56 6.28
C VAL A 184 3.62 0.86 6.05
N LEU A 185 2.82 -0.19 5.82
CA LEU A 185 1.37 -0.12 5.76
C LEU A 185 0.80 -0.59 7.10
N MET A 186 0.07 0.28 7.78
CA MET A 186 -0.60 0.01 9.05
C MET A 186 -2.10 -0.16 8.82
N ILE A 187 -2.67 -1.25 9.33
CA ILE A 187 -4.09 -1.57 9.19
C ILE A 187 -4.72 -1.69 10.59
N ASP A 188 -5.74 -0.88 10.84
CA ASP A 188 -6.54 -0.96 12.05
C ASP A 188 -7.44 -2.20 12.03
N ILE A 189 -7.40 -2.99 13.09
CA ILE A 189 -8.24 -4.19 13.31
C ILE A 189 -9.07 -4.08 14.59
N SER A 190 -9.22 -2.86 15.12
CA SER A 190 -10.03 -2.57 16.30
C SER A 190 -11.53 -2.73 16.03
N HIS A 191 -12.29 -2.94 17.10
CA HIS A 191 -13.73 -3.20 17.00
C HIS A 191 -14.50 -2.07 16.28
N SER A 192 -13.98 -0.83 16.31
CA SER A 192 -14.60 0.32 15.64
C SER A 192 -14.69 0.17 14.12
N MET A 193 -13.85 -0.68 13.52
CA MET A 193 -13.86 -1.01 12.09
C MET A 193 -15.11 -1.78 11.62
N ILE A 194 -15.95 -2.28 12.53
CA ILE A 194 -17.26 -2.92 12.25
C ILE A 194 -18.43 -2.32 13.05
N LEU A 195 -18.18 -1.25 13.81
CA LEU A 195 -19.22 -0.65 14.65
C LEU A 195 -20.33 0.00 13.81
N TYR A 196 -21.52 0.09 14.40
CA TYR A 196 -22.70 0.74 13.82
C TYR A 196 -23.23 0.09 12.53
N GLY A 197 -22.88 -1.17 12.28
CA GLY A 197 -23.34 -1.92 11.10
C GLY A 197 -22.62 -1.54 9.80
N GLU A 198 -21.52 -0.78 9.89
CA GLU A 198 -20.69 -0.41 8.74
C GLU A 198 -19.45 -1.32 8.66
N ASP A 199 -19.29 -2.04 7.55
CA ASP A 199 -18.07 -2.80 7.28
C ASP A 199 -16.98 -1.87 6.70
N ARG A 200 -16.07 -1.41 7.56
CA ARG A 200 -14.92 -0.58 7.17
C ARG A 200 -13.66 -1.41 6.95
N ILE A 201 -13.61 -2.63 7.49
CA ILE A 201 -12.47 -3.53 7.34
C ILE A 201 -12.35 -4.07 5.90
N THR A 202 -13.45 -4.36 5.22
CA THR A 202 -13.40 -4.83 3.82
C THR A 202 -12.83 -3.77 2.87
N PRO A 203 -13.29 -2.50 2.89
CA PRO A 203 -12.60 -1.42 2.20
C PRO A 203 -11.11 -1.31 2.56
N ALA A 204 -10.76 -1.43 3.84
CA ALA A 204 -9.36 -1.39 4.29
C ALA A 204 -8.52 -2.51 3.66
N LYS A 205 -9.01 -3.75 3.68
CA LYS A 205 -8.38 -4.92 3.04
C LYS A 205 -8.13 -4.66 1.56
N LYS A 206 -9.11 -4.12 0.83
CA LYS A 206 -8.96 -3.80 -0.60
C LYS A 206 -7.87 -2.76 -0.86
N VAL A 207 -7.86 -1.66 -0.10
CA VAL A 207 -6.84 -0.61 -0.20
C VAL A 207 -5.46 -1.18 0.09
N ALA A 208 -5.35 -1.97 1.15
CA ALA A 208 -4.11 -2.62 1.55
C ALA A 208 -3.57 -3.58 0.49
N MET A 209 -4.43 -4.45 -0.05
CA MET A 209 -4.07 -5.38 -1.13
C MET A 209 -3.66 -4.65 -2.40
N ALA A 210 -4.40 -3.61 -2.79
CA ALA A 210 -4.10 -2.82 -3.99
C ALA A 210 -2.76 -2.08 -3.85
N LEU A 211 -2.48 -1.48 -2.69
CA LEU A 211 -1.20 -0.85 -2.38
C LEU A 211 -0.03 -1.85 -2.41
N ALA A 212 -0.21 -3.00 -1.76
CA ALA A 212 0.80 -4.05 -1.74
C ALA A 212 1.10 -4.58 -3.14
N GLU A 213 0.07 -4.85 -3.94
CA GLU A 213 0.22 -5.31 -5.32
C GLU A 213 0.85 -4.21 -6.19
N LEU A 214 0.46 -2.94 -6.04
CA LEU A 214 1.04 -1.82 -6.79
C LEU A 214 2.55 -1.71 -6.55
N ILE A 215 2.97 -1.71 -5.28
CA ILE A 215 4.37 -1.54 -4.90
C ILE A 215 5.20 -2.74 -5.37
N THR A 216 4.74 -3.95 -5.07
CA THR A 216 5.49 -5.17 -5.41
C THR A 216 5.59 -5.44 -6.91
N THR A 217 4.60 -5.01 -7.70
CA THR A 217 4.60 -5.24 -9.16
C THR A 217 5.21 -4.10 -9.96
N ARG A 218 4.90 -2.83 -9.64
CA ARG A 218 5.39 -1.66 -10.42
C ARG A 218 6.73 -1.14 -9.92
N TYR A 219 7.07 -1.35 -8.65
CA TYR A 219 8.27 -0.81 -8.01
C TYR A 219 9.08 -1.91 -7.30
N PRO A 220 9.67 -2.87 -8.05
CA PRO A 220 10.30 -4.06 -7.46
C PRO A 220 11.54 -3.78 -6.60
N LYS A 221 12.10 -2.57 -6.64
CA LYS A 221 13.21 -2.13 -5.78
C LYS A 221 12.73 -1.49 -4.47
N ASP A 222 11.44 -1.21 -4.34
CA ASP A 222 10.83 -0.63 -3.15
C ASP A 222 10.42 -1.74 -2.19
N SER A 223 10.35 -1.44 -0.89
CA SER A 223 9.92 -2.41 0.12
C SER A 223 8.63 -1.98 0.78
N ILE A 224 7.78 -2.95 1.08
CA ILE A 224 6.55 -2.79 1.86
C ILE A 224 6.55 -3.79 3.01
N ASP A 225 6.38 -3.27 4.23
CA ASP A 225 6.13 -4.06 5.44
C ASP A 225 4.69 -3.78 5.89
N ILE A 226 3.95 -4.81 6.27
CA ILE A 226 2.56 -4.67 6.72
C ILE A 226 2.49 -4.95 8.20
N ILE A 227 1.83 -4.06 8.92
CA ILE A 227 1.50 -4.25 10.33
C ILE A 227 0.00 -4.08 10.53
N VAL A 228 -0.53 -4.80 11.51
CA VAL A 228 -1.86 -4.57 12.05
C VAL A 228 -1.74 -4.00 13.45
N PHE A 229 -2.72 -3.23 13.87
CA PHE A 229 -2.78 -2.72 15.23
C PHE A 229 -4.20 -2.77 15.80
N GLY A 230 -4.27 -3.19 17.07
CA GLY A 230 -5.43 -3.19 17.95
C GLY A 230 -4.99 -2.68 19.31
N ASN A 231 -5.04 -3.51 20.36
CA ASN A 231 -4.43 -3.18 21.66
C ASN A 231 -2.89 -3.12 21.58
N ASP A 232 -2.31 -3.98 20.75
CA ASP A 232 -0.89 -4.04 20.39
C ASP A 232 -0.74 -3.98 18.87
N ALA A 233 0.51 -3.96 18.38
CA ALA A 233 0.82 -4.03 16.96
C ALA A 233 1.79 -5.16 16.64
N TRP A 234 1.60 -5.83 15.50
CA TRP A 234 2.48 -6.88 15.01
C TRP A 234 2.54 -6.91 13.48
N ARG A 235 3.56 -7.59 12.94
CA ARG A 235 3.75 -7.73 11.50
C ARG A 235 2.91 -8.88 10.96
N ILE A 236 2.41 -8.70 9.74
CA ILE A 236 1.77 -9.75 8.94
C ILE A 236 2.39 -9.78 7.54
N SER A 237 2.20 -10.88 6.84
CA SER A 237 2.55 -11.00 5.43
C SER A 237 1.43 -10.46 4.53
N ILE A 238 1.78 -10.16 3.27
CA ILE A 238 0.80 -9.75 2.24
C ILE A 238 -0.29 -10.82 2.03
N LYS A 239 0.04 -12.09 2.25
CA LYS A 239 -0.90 -13.21 2.11
C LYS A 239 -1.96 -13.22 3.18
N GLU A 240 -1.70 -12.63 4.34
CA GLU A 240 -2.62 -12.60 5.47
C GLU A 240 -3.68 -11.50 5.37
N ILE A 241 -3.49 -10.49 4.50
CA ILE A 241 -4.42 -9.34 4.37
C ILE A 241 -5.88 -9.79 4.09
N PRO A 242 -6.17 -10.72 3.16
CA PRO A 242 -7.54 -11.14 2.89
C PRO A 242 -8.22 -11.78 4.11
N TYR A 243 -7.43 -12.41 4.99
CA TYR A 243 -7.90 -13.15 6.16
C TYR A 243 -8.01 -12.29 7.42
N LEU A 244 -7.75 -10.98 7.33
CA LEU A 244 -7.85 -10.08 8.47
C LEU A 244 -9.29 -9.99 8.97
N LYS A 245 -9.46 -10.37 10.23
CA LYS A 245 -10.70 -10.23 11.00
C LYS A 245 -10.54 -9.12 12.03
N VAL A 246 -11.63 -8.42 12.29
CA VAL A 246 -11.69 -7.47 13.40
C VAL A 246 -11.84 -8.24 14.70
N GLY A 247 -11.07 -7.84 15.72
CA GLY A 247 -11.14 -8.45 17.05
C GLY A 247 -11.82 -7.54 18.07
N PRO A 248 -12.03 -8.02 19.31
CA PRO A 248 -12.47 -7.21 20.44
C PRO A 248 -11.33 -6.31 20.96
N PHE A 249 -10.66 -5.61 20.04
CA PHE A 249 -9.53 -4.74 20.32
C PHE A 249 -9.96 -3.28 20.32
N HIS A 250 -9.21 -2.47 21.05
CA HIS A 250 -9.23 -1.03 20.97
C HIS A 250 -8.17 -0.54 19.97
N THR A 251 -8.02 0.77 19.86
CA THR A 251 -7.23 1.40 18.80
C THR A 251 -5.98 2.03 19.42
N ASN A 252 -4.87 1.27 19.45
CA ASN A 252 -3.58 1.74 19.94
C ASN A 252 -2.68 2.20 18.79
N THR A 253 -3.00 3.38 18.25
CA THR A 253 -2.25 4.01 17.16
C THR A 253 -0.78 4.23 17.53
N VAL A 254 -0.50 4.51 18.81
CA VAL A 254 0.88 4.72 19.28
C VAL A 254 1.72 3.46 19.14
N ALA A 255 1.21 2.29 19.54
CA ALA A 255 1.91 1.02 19.38
C ALA A 255 2.19 0.72 17.89
N GLY A 256 1.20 0.96 17.03
CA GLY A 256 1.36 0.83 15.59
C GLY A 256 2.47 1.73 15.03
N LEU A 257 2.46 3.02 15.38
CA LEU A 257 3.47 3.98 14.92
C LEU A 257 4.88 3.67 15.46
N GLN A 258 4.99 3.21 16.71
CA GLN A 258 6.26 2.77 17.29
C GLN A 258 6.84 1.60 16.50
N LEU A 259 6.03 0.56 16.25
CA LEU A 259 6.47 -0.60 15.48
C LEU A 259 6.84 -0.21 14.04
N ALA A 260 6.05 0.65 13.40
CA ALA A 260 6.32 1.15 12.06
C ALA A 260 7.66 1.90 11.98
N MET A 261 7.92 2.81 12.91
CA MET A 261 9.18 3.53 12.97
C MET A 261 10.37 2.61 13.30
N ASP A 262 10.18 1.60 14.13
CA ASP A 262 11.22 0.59 14.40
C ASP A 262 11.56 -0.26 13.18
N ILE A 263 10.56 -0.64 12.38
CA ILE A 263 10.76 -1.28 11.08
C ILE A 263 11.58 -0.38 10.17
N LEU A 264 11.11 0.86 9.98
CA LEU A 264 11.72 1.82 9.06
C LEU A 264 13.12 2.25 9.49
N ARG A 265 13.43 2.29 10.78
CA ARG A 265 14.78 2.59 11.29
C ARG A 265 15.81 1.56 10.84
N ARG A 266 15.42 0.28 10.69
CA ARG A 266 16.33 -0.81 10.26
C ARG A 266 16.55 -0.82 8.74
N LYS A 267 15.77 -0.05 7.98
CA LYS A 267 15.90 0.05 6.52
C LYS A 267 17.03 1.03 6.17
N ARG A 268 17.90 0.61 5.24
CA ARG A 268 19.11 1.35 4.82
C ARG A 268 18.79 2.60 3.98
N ASN A 269 17.70 2.56 3.22
CA ASN A 269 17.27 3.65 2.37
C ASN A 269 16.69 4.82 3.18
N SER A 270 17.06 6.04 2.79
CA SER A 270 16.62 7.31 3.39
C SER A 270 15.14 7.64 3.11
N ASN A 271 14.60 7.14 2.00
CA ASN A 271 13.20 7.33 1.61
C ASN A 271 12.26 6.39 2.38
N LYS A 272 11.52 6.95 3.35
CA LYS A 272 10.66 6.20 4.29
C LYS A 272 9.27 6.83 4.35
N GLN A 273 8.20 6.05 4.44
CA GLN A 273 6.84 6.54 4.69
C GLN A 273 5.99 5.52 5.44
N ILE A 274 4.92 6.02 6.03
CA ILE A 274 3.87 5.23 6.65
C ILE A 274 2.55 5.51 5.94
N PHE A 275 1.85 4.47 5.51
CA PHE A 275 0.44 4.52 5.18
C PHE A 275 -0.35 3.95 6.35
N MET A 276 -1.35 4.68 6.85
CA MET A 276 -2.19 4.23 7.96
C MET A 276 -3.64 4.17 7.50
N ILE A 277 -4.27 3.01 7.61
CA ILE A 277 -5.70 2.81 7.35
C ILE A 277 -6.40 2.61 8.69
N THR A 278 -7.33 3.51 9.03
CA THR A 278 -8.05 3.51 10.31
C THR A 278 -9.40 4.21 10.14
N ASP A 279 -10.31 4.00 11.07
CA ASP A 279 -11.51 4.82 11.20
C ASP A 279 -11.30 6.05 12.10
N GLY A 280 -10.10 6.22 12.65
CA GLY A 280 -9.58 7.49 13.15
C GLY A 280 -9.70 7.73 14.65
N LYS A 281 -10.25 6.78 15.43
CA LYS A 281 -10.47 6.99 16.87
C LYS A 281 -9.45 6.23 17.72
N PRO A 282 -8.33 6.85 18.15
CA PRO A 282 -7.45 6.20 19.10
C PRO A 282 -8.18 6.07 20.45
N SER A 283 -8.08 4.90 21.08
CA SER A 283 -8.83 4.56 22.30
C SER A 283 -8.00 3.77 23.31
N CYS A 284 -6.75 3.44 23.00
CA CYS A 284 -5.87 2.65 23.85
C CYS A 284 -4.43 3.15 23.84
N ILE A 285 -3.78 3.11 25.01
CA ILE A 285 -2.34 3.30 25.19
C ILE A 285 -1.81 2.15 26.04
N LYS A 286 -0.65 1.61 25.65
CA LYS A 286 0.11 0.69 26.48
C LYS A 286 1.07 1.47 27.36
N GLU A 287 0.89 1.33 28.67
CA GLU A 287 1.70 2.00 29.68
C GLU A 287 3.05 1.31 29.87
N ARG A 288 3.98 2.02 30.52
CA ARG A 288 5.35 1.52 30.76
C ARG A 288 5.40 0.31 31.68
N ASP A 289 4.43 0.17 32.58
CA ASP A 289 4.28 -0.98 33.47
C ASP A 289 3.64 -2.19 32.78
N GLY A 290 3.28 -2.06 31.49
CA GLY A 290 2.65 -3.10 30.68
C GLY A 290 1.13 -3.12 30.78
N THR A 291 0.51 -2.26 31.59
CA THR A 291 -0.95 -2.12 31.65
C THR A 291 -1.48 -1.38 30.41
N TYR A 292 -2.79 -1.50 30.17
CA TYR A 292 -3.45 -0.79 29.08
C TYR A 292 -4.39 0.26 29.65
N TYR A 293 -4.14 1.52 29.31
CA TYR A 293 -5.13 2.57 29.45
C TYR A 293 -6.11 2.50 28.29
N MET A 294 -7.40 2.46 28.59
CA MET A 294 -8.47 2.25 27.61
C MET A 294 -9.60 3.23 27.86
N ASN A 295 -9.89 4.08 26.88
CA ASN A 295 -11.06 4.94 26.90
C ASN A 295 -11.67 5.04 25.50
N SER A 296 -12.80 4.35 25.33
CA SER A 296 -13.57 4.36 24.09
C SER A 296 -14.62 5.48 24.05
N ASN A 297 -14.72 6.35 25.07
CA ASN A 297 -15.68 7.44 25.10
C ASN A 297 -15.05 8.74 24.58
N GLY A 298 -15.54 9.22 23.44
CA GLY A 298 -15.04 10.44 22.80
C GLY A 298 -13.56 10.36 22.39
N LEU A 299 -12.98 11.53 22.13
CA LEU A 299 -11.53 11.69 21.94
C LEU A 299 -10.91 11.98 23.31
N ASP A 300 -10.32 10.97 23.93
CA ASP A 300 -9.62 11.14 25.20
C ASP A 300 -8.38 12.03 25.00
N PRO A 301 -8.25 13.17 25.70
CA PRO A 301 -7.11 14.08 25.56
C PRO A 301 -5.76 13.38 25.82
N TYR A 302 -5.70 12.48 26.80
CA TYR A 302 -4.47 11.74 27.10
C TYR A 302 -4.08 10.84 25.92
N VAL A 303 -5.01 10.06 25.39
CA VAL A 303 -4.74 9.13 24.28
C VAL A 303 -4.35 9.90 23.01
N THR A 304 -5.10 10.96 22.69
CA THR A 304 -4.88 11.77 21.48
C THR A 304 -3.55 12.54 21.54
N GLU A 305 -3.20 13.13 22.68
CA GLU A 305 -1.91 13.82 22.88
C GLU A 305 -0.73 12.87 22.62
N ARG A 306 -0.80 11.63 23.10
CA ARG A 306 0.23 10.62 22.84
C ARG A 306 0.37 10.28 21.36
N CYS A 307 -0.74 10.24 20.62
CA CYS A 307 -0.73 10.07 19.17
C CYS A 307 -0.05 11.26 18.47
N TYR A 308 -0.36 12.49 18.86
CA TYR A 308 0.25 13.69 18.28
C TYR A 308 1.75 13.78 18.54
N ILE A 309 2.20 13.42 19.74
CA ILE A 309 3.64 13.34 20.08
C ILE A 309 4.32 12.33 19.16
N GLN A 310 3.71 11.17 18.94
CA GLN A 310 4.26 10.13 18.08
C GLN A 310 4.31 10.56 16.61
N ALA A 311 3.29 11.28 16.13
CA ALA A 311 3.24 11.88 14.80
C ALA A 311 4.36 12.91 14.58
N ALA A 312 4.57 13.78 15.57
CA ALA A 312 5.65 14.76 15.57
C ALA A 312 7.04 14.10 15.65
N GLN A 313 7.18 12.96 16.34
CA GLN A 313 8.40 12.17 16.35
C GLN A 313 8.70 11.58 14.96
N ALA A 314 7.69 11.00 14.30
CA ALA A 314 7.82 10.51 12.92
C ALA A 314 8.26 11.64 11.96
N ARG A 315 7.72 12.85 12.13
CA ARG A 315 8.14 14.03 11.36
C ARG A 315 9.62 14.37 11.57
N LYS A 316 10.10 14.37 12.81
CA LYS A 316 11.53 14.62 13.12
C LYS A 316 12.46 13.57 12.49
N LEU A 317 11.97 12.35 12.31
CA LEU A 317 12.66 11.28 11.60
C LEU A 317 12.48 11.32 10.08
N HIS A 318 11.84 12.37 9.56
CA HIS A 318 11.50 12.52 8.16
C HIS A 318 10.68 11.33 7.63
N ILE A 319 9.69 10.88 8.39
CA ILE A 319 8.75 9.83 7.99
C ILE A 319 7.37 10.47 7.82
N PRO A 320 6.96 10.84 6.59
CA PRO A 320 5.59 11.26 6.32
C PRO A 320 4.61 10.12 6.59
N ILE A 321 3.49 10.47 7.20
CA ILE A 321 2.35 9.60 7.47
C ILE A 321 1.19 10.05 6.59
N THR A 322 0.70 9.12 5.79
CA THR A 322 -0.51 9.31 4.99
C THR A 322 -1.63 8.48 5.61
N THR A 323 -2.65 9.16 6.12
CA THR A 323 -3.79 8.55 6.81
C THR A 323 -4.99 8.40 5.86
N PHE A 324 -5.48 7.18 5.71
CA PHE A 324 -6.73 6.85 5.04
C PHE A 324 -7.80 6.65 6.09
N MET A 325 -8.69 7.63 6.21
CA MET A 325 -9.80 7.59 7.14
C MET A 325 -11.02 7.00 6.44
N ILE A 326 -11.44 5.81 6.87
CA ILE A 326 -12.62 5.09 6.35
C ILE A 326 -13.83 5.41 7.24
N ALA A 327 -14.07 6.69 7.52
CA ALA A 327 -15.22 7.15 8.30
C ALA A 327 -15.62 8.57 7.91
N ARG A 328 -16.90 8.93 8.13
CA ARG A 328 -17.47 10.26 7.84
C ARG A 328 -17.75 11.08 9.10
N ASP A 329 -17.23 10.67 10.26
CA ASP A 329 -17.48 11.36 11.53
C ASP A 329 -16.69 12.69 11.60
N PRO A 330 -17.36 13.85 11.67
CA PRO A 330 -16.70 15.16 11.77
C PRO A 330 -15.80 15.32 13.00
N TYR A 331 -16.14 14.67 14.13
CA TYR A 331 -15.32 14.74 15.35
C TYR A 331 -13.99 14.00 15.17
N LEU A 332 -14.00 12.88 14.46
CA LEU A 332 -12.79 12.11 14.16
C LEU A 332 -11.92 12.82 13.12
N GLN A 333 -12.51 13.61 12.21
CA GLN A 333 -11.75 14.44 11.26
C GLN A 333 -10.86 15.44 11.99
N GLN A 334 -11.34 16.08 13.07
CA GLN A 334 -10.52 17.03 13.83
C GLN A 334 -9.26 16.40 14.43
N PHE A 335 -9.37 15.16 14.95
CA PHE A 335 -8.22 14.41 15.41
C PHE A 335 -7.24 14.14 14.27
N VAL A 336 -7.74 13.64 13.13
CA VAL A 336 -6.89 13.29 11.98
C VAL A 336 -6.24 14.54 11.37
N ASP A 337 -6.92 15.68 11.33
CA ASP A 337 -6.35 16.95 10.88
C ASP A 337 -5.20 17.38 11.79
N THR A 338 -5.43 17.40 13.11
CA THR A 338 -4.40 17.77 14.10
C THR A 338 -3.21 16.80 14.04
N PHE A 339 -3.48 15.50 13.89
CA PHE A 339 -2.46 14.48 13.71
C PHE A 339 -1.64 14.70 12.42
N THR A 340 -2.32 15.03 11.33
CA THR A 340 -1.71 15.31 10.03
C THR A 340 -0.85 16.56 10.07
N GLU A 341 -1.31 17.61 10.74
CA GLU A 341 -0.54 18.83 10.99
C GLU A 341 0.73 18.56 11.81
N ALA A 342 0.61 17.78 12.89
CA ALA A 342 1.74 17.39 13.72
C ALA A 342 2.82 16.62 12.94
N ASN A 343 2.39 15.76 12.00
CA ASN A 343 3.32 15.04 11.13
C ASN A 343 3.78 15.86 9.89
N GLN A 344 3.01 16.84 9.45
CA GLN A 344 3.05 17.43 8.10
C GLN A 344 2.85 16.38 6.99
N GLY A 345 1.98 15.42 7.26
CA GLY A 345 1.63 14.32 6.37
C GLY A 345 0.46 14.66 5.44
N LYS A 346 -0.35 13.65 5.12
CA LYS A 346 -1.61 13.82 4.37
C LYS A 346 -2.72 13.00 5.00
N ALA A 347 -3.96 13.48 4.87
CA ALA A 347 -5.14 12.72 5.21
C ALA A 347 -6.08 12.63 4.00
N PHE A 348 -6.68 11.46 3.82
CA PHE A 348 -7.69 11.19 2.80
C PHE A 348 -8.99 10.78 3.47
N TYR A 349 -9.98 11.66 3.35
CA TYR A 349 -11.34 11.50 3.86
C TYR A 349 -12.26 11.12 2.70
N THR A 350 -12.28 9.85 2.30
CA THR A 350 -12.94 9.47 1.03
C THR A 350 -13.71 8.17 1.14
N GLY A 351 -14.78 8.04 0.34
CA GLY A 351 -15.23 6.73 -0.12
C GLY A 351 -14.24 6.13 -1.13
N LEU A 352 -14.42 4.87 -1.55
CA LEU A 352 -13.50 4.17 -2.46
C LEU A 352 -13.24 4.88 -3.81
N LYS A 353 -14.11 5.80 -4.23
CA LYS A 353 -14.05 6.49 -5.52
C LYS A 353 -12.99 7.61 -5.52
N GLY A 354 -12.00 7.53 -6.42
CA GLY A 354 -10.92 8.51 -6.56
C GLY A 354 -9.71 8.27 -5.65
N LEU A 355 -9.83 7.32 -4.70
CA LEU A 355 -8.79 6.97 -3.75
C LEU A 355 -7.48 6.51 -4.43
N GLY A 356 -7.59 5.71 -5.50
CA GLY A 356 -6.40 5.20 -6.19
C GLY A 356 -5.54 6.29 -6.84
N GLU A 357 -6.14 7.31 -7.45
CA GLU A 357 -5.38 8.42 -8.05
C GLU A 357 -4.65 9.24 -6.98
N MET A 358 -5.31 9.47 -5.85
CA MET A 358 -4.74 10.17 -4.71
C MET A 358 -3.55 9.40 -4.12
N ILE A 359 -3.71 8.09 -3.91
CA ILE A 359 -2.67 7.18 -3.43
C ILE A 359 -1.48 7.16 -4.39
N PHE A 360 -1.74 6.97 -5.69
CA PHE A 360 -0.70 6.86 -6.70
C PHE A 360 0.14 8.15 -6.76
N ARG A 361 -0.53 9.30 -6.81
CA ARG A 361 0.13 10.61 -6.84
C ARG A 361 0.93 10.85 -5.56
N ASP A 362 0.39 10.48 -4.40
CA ASP A 362 1.09 10.62 -3.13
C ASP A 362 2.38 9.79 -3.08
N TYR A 363 2.27 8.51 -3.43
CA TYR A 363 3.41 7.59 -3.50
C TYR A 363 4.51 8.13 -4.43
N GLU A 364 4.15 8.55 -5.65
CA GLU A 364 5.11 9.14 -6.58
C GLU A 364 5.71 10.45 -6.05
N THR A 365 4.89 11.30 -5.43
CA THR A 365 5.36 12.59 -4.91
C THR A 365 6.37 12.40 -3.79
N ASN A 366 6.11 11.49 -2.85
CA ASN A 366 7.04 11.21 -1.75
C ASN A 366 8.33 10.57 -2.24
N ARG A 367 8.24 9.73 -3.28
CA ARG A 367 9.40 9.16 -3.98
C ARG A 367 10.21 10.23 -4.74
N LYS A 368 9.56 11.27 -5.30
CA LYS A 368 10.20 12.35 -6.08
C LYS A 368 10.73 13.51 -5.24
N LYS A 369 10.06 13.89 -4.14
CA LYS A 369 10.40 15.05 -3.30
C LYS A 369 11.79 14.97 -2.66
N ARG A 370 12.43 13.80 -2.69
CA ARG A 370 13.75 13.53 -2.13
C ARG A 370 14.79 13.17 -3.19
N LEU A 371 14.45 13.40 -4.46
CA LEU A 371 15.39 13.40 -5.59
C LEU A 371 15.95 14.82 -5.85
N LYS A 372 15.70 15.78 -4.96
CA LYS A 372 16.06 17.18 -5.11
C LYS A 372 16.95 17.64 -3.97
#